data_AF-A0A8T4IH06-F1
#
_entry.id   AF-A0A8T4IH06-F1
#
_cell.length_a   1.000
_cell.length_b   1.000
_cell.length_c   1.000
_cell.angle_alpha   90.00
_cell.angle_beta   90.00
_cell.angle_gamma   90.00
#
_symmetry.space_group_name_H-M   'P 1'
#
loop_
_entity.id
_entity.type
_entity.pdbx_description
1 polymer ?
#
loop_
_entity_poly.entity_id
_entity_poly.type
_entity_poly.pdbx_seq_one_letter_code
_entity_poly.pdbx_strand_id
1 'polypeptide(L)'
;MAMTALARMAARAPVPVFVATGQGWLASCRNLAASVDVAVVTNIREAAILIVAGEPRDEDRDALRRLHDQMPHPRATAWWGARPFAEAGSAIEVSATDDPGPLLRSAFAALLARVRESEPDWLPDDPPNPWQGEGDHGQGGKGMMGGTPYGRPMAMTADDLRDGLALDSFTFTIGPFYPSLPPGLALELTLQGDVIQSARVVRPPLDPGEDAAGACRSMTVGRMLRLLELDALARRCEAVPVEDRDAVNGLKRWIGASCAMRAIPKGLGRLAGDDARARFTRMVAALGDAEASSIAGPGGRLVDLLPGLEWNEALLVINSFSHRDLVALAPREMEQEEDSEGSAEQREGHGI
;
A
#
# COMPACT_ATOMS: atom_id res chain seq x y z
N MET A 1 -23.06 -24.16 -22.93
CA MET A 1 -23.24 -25.13 -21.83
C MET A 1 -21.98 -25.35 -20.98
N ALA A 2 -20.76 -25.50 -21.55
CA ALA A 2 -19.53 -25.68 -20.77
C ALA A 2 -19.11 -24.43 -19.95
N MET A 3 -19.17 -23.23 -20.54
CA MET A 3 -18.88 -21.96 -19.83
C MET A 3 -19.78 -21.75 -18.58
N THR A 4 -21.06 -22.11 -18.68
CA THR A 4 -22.03 -22.07 -17.56
C THR A 4 -21.79 -23.12 -16.47
N ALA A 5 -21.06 -24.20 -16.76
CA ALA A 5 -20.67 -25.19 -15.75
C ALA A 5 -19.41 -24.75 -15.00
N LEU A 6 -18.41 -24.23 -15.73
CA LEU A 6 -17.20 -23.64 -15.13
C LEU A 6 -17.53 -22.44 -14.24
N ALA A 7 -18.41 -21.54 -14.70
CA ALA A 7 -18.88 -20.41 -13.88
C ALA A 7 -19.55 -20.86 -12.57
N ARG A 8 -20.38 -21.92 -12.63
CA ARG A 8 -21.01 -22.50 -11.43
C ARG A 8 -20.02 -23.15 -10.47
N MET A 9 -18.96 -23.76 -10.99
CA MET A 9 -17.89 -24.30 -10.14
C MET A 9 -17.06 -23.18 -9.51
N ALA A 10 -16.66 -22.17 -10.29
CA ALA A 10 -15.92 -21.02 -9.82
C ALA A 10 -16.68 -20.22 -8.75
N ALA A 11 -18.01 -20.09 -8.88
CA ALA A 11 -18.86 -19.44 -7.88
C ALA A 11 -18.91 -20.15 -6.51
N ARG A 12 -18.32 -21.34 -6.36
CA ARG A 12 -18.18 -22.04 -5.08
C ARG A 12 -16.84 -21.78 -4.39
N ALA A 13 -15.88 -21.16 -5.08
CA ALA A 13 -14.63 -20.76 -4.50
C ALA A 13 -14.82 -19.48 -3.64
N PRO A 14 -13.95 -19.24 -2.65
CA PRO A 14 -13.90 -17.95 -1.98
C PRO A 14 -13.68 -16.83 -3.00
N VAL A 15 -14.36 -15.70 -2.81
CA VAL A 15 -14.29 -14.56 -3.74
C VAL A 15 -12.91 -13.91 -3.63
N PRO A 16 -12.16 -13.73 -4.74
CA PRO A 16 -10.91 -13.01 -4.69
C PRO A 16 -11.19 -11.51 -4.51
N VAL A 17 -10.77 -10.96 -3.37
CA VAL A 17 -11.05 -9.57 -3.01
C VAL A 17 -9.77 -8.82 -2.67
N PHE A 18 -9.72 -7.55 -3.07
CA PHE A 18 -8.70 -6.62 -2.59
C PHE A 18 -9.34 -5.62 -1.64
N VAL A 19 -8.69 -5.30 -0.52
CA VAL A 19 -9.27 -4.43 0.52
C VAL A 19 -8.56 -3.09 0.54
N ALA A 20 -9.30 -2.02 0.25
CA ALA A 20 -8.92 -0.64 0.51
C ALA A 20 -9.48 -0.22 1.88
N THR A 21 -8.62 -0.22 2.91
CA THR A 21 -9.02 0.09 4.29
C THR A 21 -9.07 1.59 4.53
N GLY A 22 -10.20 2.07 5.05
CA GLY A 22 -10.44 3.42 5.59
C GLY A 22 -10.19 3.52 7.10
N GLN A 23 -10.38 4.72 7.65
CA GLN A 23 -10.00 5.04 9.03
C GLN A 23 -10.79 4.25 10.08
N GLY A 24 -10.11 3.56 10.99
CA GLY A 24 -10.75 2.76 12.06
C GLY A 24 -11.28 1.39 11.64
N TRP A 25 -11.06 0.96 10.39
CA TRP A 25 -11.64 -0.28 9.85
C TRP A 25 -10.70 -1.50 9.86
N LEU A 26 -9.53 -1.35 10.47
CA LEU A 26 -8.50 -2.38 10.41
C LEU A 26 -8.93 -3.71 11.05
N ALA A 27 -9.61 -3.64 12.21
CA ALA A 27 -10.12 -4.82 12.89
C ALA A 27 -11.20 -5.56 12.05
N SER A 28 -12.12 -4.80 11.45
CA SER A 28 -13.14 -5.34 10.54
C SER A 28 -12.52 -5.99 9.31
N CYS A 29 -11.51 -5.36 8.70
CA CYS A 29 -10.76 -5.93 7.57
C CYS A 29 -10.04 -7.23 7.93
N ARG A 30 -9.50 -7.32 9.15
CA ARG A 30 -8.88 -8.57 9.65
C ARG A 30 -9.93 -9.68 9.78
N ASN A 31 -11.09 -9.39 10.35
CA ASN A 31 -12.17 -10.38 10.49
C ASN A 31 -12.64 -10.88 9.12
N LEU A 32 -12.74 -9.96 8.15
CA LEU A 32 -13.03 -10.31 6.76
C LEU A 32 -11.96 -11.25 6.17
N ALA A 33 -10.68 -10.98 6.42
CA ALA A 33 -9.59 -11.84 5.93
C ALA A 33 -9.61 -13.28 6.52
N ALA A 34 -10.28 -13.47 7.67
CA ALA A 34 -10.50 -14.77 8.27
C ALA A 34 -11.77 -15.48 7.77
N SER A 35 -12.62 -14.79 6.98
CA SER A 35 -13.86 -15.37 6.46
C SER A 35 -13.58 -16.43 5.40
N VAL A 36 -14.39 -17.51 5.40
CA VAL A 36 -14.32 -18.59 4.41
C VAL A 36 -14.92 -18.19 3.05
N ASP A 37 -15.71 -17.12 3.03
CA ASP A 37 -16.41 -16.66 1.84
C ASP A 37 -15.50 -15.86 0.89
N VAL A 38 -14.36 -15.36 1.38
CA VAL A 38 -13.45 -14.49 0.63
C VAL A 38 -12.01 -15.00 0.67
N ALA A 39 -11.24 -14.65 -0.34
CA ALA A 39 -9.79 -14.77 -0.39
C ALA A 39 -9.21 -13.37 -0.58
N VAL A 40 -8.62 -12.80 0.48
CA VAL A 40 -7.97 -11.48 0.38
C VAL A 40 -6.66 -11.63 -0.39
N VAL A 41 -6.60 -11.02 -1.57
CA VAL A 41 -5.43 -11.04 -2.46
C VAL A 41 -4.55 -9.81 -2.23
N THR A 42 -3.26 -9.93 -2.51
CA THR A 42 -2.28 -8.83 -2.38
C THR A 42 -1.98 -8.11 -3.69
N ASN A 43 -2.50 -8.61 -4.80
CA ASN A 43 -2.44 -7.93 -6.08
C ASN A 43 -3.85 -7.59 -6.52
N ILE A 44 -4.13 -6.31 -6.75
CA ILE A 44 -5.42 -5.85 -7.25
C ILE A 44 -5.81 -6.52 -8.57
N ARG A 45 -4.81 -6.95 -9.36
CA ARG A 45 -5.02 -7.66 -10.63
C ARG A 45 -5.53 -9.10 -10.46
N GLU A 46 -5.50 -9.64 -9.25
CA GLU A 46 -6.08 -10.94 -8.92
C GLU A 46 -7.51 -10.82 -8.40
N ALA A 47 -7.94 -9.61 -8.03
CA ALA A 47 -9.25 -9.38 -7.43
C ALA A 47 -10.35 -9.32 -8.48
N ALA A 48 -11.52 -9.88 -8.12
CA ALA A 48 -12.78 -9.69 -8.84
C ALA A 48 -13.66 -8.63 -8.17
N ILE A 49 -13.47 -8.40 -6.87
CA ILE A 49 -14.16 -7.34 -6.12
C ILE A 49 -13.16 -6.51 -5.33
N LEU A 50 -13.20 -5.18 -5.50
CA LEU A 50 -12.52 -4.23 -4.62
C LEU A 50 -13.46 -3.84 -3.49
N ILE A 51 -13.02 -4.02 -2.24
CA ILE A 51 -13.78 -3.65 -1.05
C ILE A 51 -13.20 -2.35 -0.50
N VAL A 52 -14.03 -1.32 -0.44
CA VAL A 52 -13.74 -0.07 0.27
C VAL A 52 -14.34 -0.20 1.67
N ALA A 53 -13.50 -0.48 2.66
CA ALA A 53 -13.92 -0.76 4.02
C ALA A 53 -13.75 0.49 4.90
N GLY A 54 -14.85 1.15 5.22
CA GLY A 54 -14.85 2.45 5.88
C GLY A 54 -14.58 3.61 4.96
N GLU A 55 -14.85 4.82 5.46
CA GLU A 55 -14.66 6.04 4.69
C GLU A 55 -13.17 6.22 4.35
N PRO A 56 -12.81 6.26 3.05
CA PRO A 56 -11.46 6.62 2.64
C PRO A 56 -11.22 8.11 2.93
N ARG A 57 -9.97 8.51 3.14
CA ARG A 57 -9.65 9.95 3.21
C ARG A 57 -9.90 10.57 1.84
N ASP A 58 -10.38 11.81 1.82
CA ASP A 58 -10.59 12.55 0.56
C ASP A 58 -9.33 12.57 -0.32
N GLU A 59 -8.17 12.70 0.31
CA GLU A 59 -6.86 12.70 -0.34
C GLU A 59 -6.51 11.36 -1.01
N ASP A 60 -7.13 10.25 -0.61
CA ASP A 60 -6.89 8.91 -1.16
C ASP A 60 -7.81 8.60 -2.36
N ARG A 61 -8.76 9.50 -2.69
CA ARG A 61 -9.75 9.29 -3.76
C ARG A 61 -9.13 8.94 -5.11
N ASP A 62 -8.12 9.69 -5.55
CA ASP A 62 -7.47 9.43 -6.84
C ASP A 62 -6.70 8.11 -6.85
N ALA A 63 -6.07 7.75 -5.73
CA ALA A 63 -5.40 6.46 -5.61
C ALA A 63 -6.42 5.31 -5.66
N LEU A 64 -7.59 5.49 -5.06
CA LEU A 64 -8.67 4.51 -5.09
C LEU A 64 -9.25 4.33 -6.51
N ARG A 65 -9.41 5.43 -7.27
CA ARG A 65 -9.81 5.36 -8.69
C ARG A 65 -8.81 4.60 -9.54
N ARG A 66 -7.51 4.90 -9.38
CA ARG A 66 -6.44 4.17 -10.08
C ARG A 66 -6.38 2.70 -9.68
N LEU A 67 -6.68 2.37 -8.42
CA LEU A 67 -6.71 1.01 -7.94
C LEU A 67 -7.87 0.22 -8.58
N HIS A 68 -9.07 0.79 -8.59
CA HIS A 68 -10.23 0.22 -9.24
C HIS A 68 -9.96 -0.10 -10.73
N ASP A 69 -9.43 0.87 -11.48
CA ASP A 69 -9.22 0.70 -12.93
C ASP A 69 -8.08 -0.29 -13.27
N GLN A 70 -7.24 -0.67 -12.28
CA GLN A 70 -6.24 -1.73 -12.45
C GLN A 70 -6.81 -3.14 -12.35
N MET A 71 -8.04 -3.31 -11.82
CA MET A 71 -8.68 -4.62 -11.74
C MET A 71 -9.06 -5.13 -13.14
N PRO A 72 -8.86 -6.43 -13.43
CA PRO A 72 -9.34 -7.03 -14.67
C PRO A 72 -10.87 -7.13 -14.69
N HIS A 73 -11.45 -7.04 -15.89
CA HIS A 73 -12.86 -7.37 -16.08
C HIS A 73 -13.08 -8.90 -16.06
N PRO A 74 -14.24 -9.40 -15.57
CA PRO A 74 -15.33 -8.63 -14.95
C PRO A 74 -15.02 -8.26 -13.50
N ARG A 75 -15.33 -7.02 -13.11
CA ARG A 75 -15.06 -6.45 -11.79
C ARG A 75 -16.29 -5.79 -11.17
N ALA A 76 -16.28 -5.67 -9.84
CA ALA A 76 -17.22 -4.86 -9.09
C ALA A 76 -16.55 -4.21 -7.87
N THR A 77 -17.22 -3.23 -7.28
CA THR A 77 -16.85 -2.63 -6.01
C THR A 77 -17.89 -2.89 -4.94
N ALA A 78 -17.42 -3.04 -3.70
CA ALA A 78 -18.26 -3.13 -2.52
C ALA A 78 -17.81 -2.08 -1.49
N TRP A 79 -18.76 -1.28 -1.02
CA TRP A 79 -18.55 -0.21 -0.06
C TRP A 79 -19.13 -0.63 1.28
N TRP A 80 -18.26 -0.91 2.24
CA TRP A 80 -18.62 -1.49 3.52
C TRP A 80 -18.49 -0.44 4.62
N GLY A 81 -19.64 0.02 5.13
CA GLY A 81 -19.72 1.11 6.10
C GLY A 81 -19.19 2.44 5.57
N ALA A 82 -19.28 2.64 4.25
CA ALA A 82 -18.81 3.82 3.55
C ALA A 82 -19.77 4.19 2.42
N ARG A 83 -19.79 5.45 1.99
CA ARG A 83 -20.64 5.89 0.88
C ARG A 83 -19.90 5.82 -0.46
N PRO A 84 -20.48 5.19 -1.50
CA PRO A 84 -19.89 5.19 -2.83
C PRO A 84 -19.68 6.59 -3.39
N PHE A 85 -18.60 6.74 -4.16
CA PHE A 85 -18.42 7.92 -5.00
C PHE A 85 -19.51 7.98 -6.08
N ALA A 86 -19.77 9.18 -6.61
CA ALA A 86 -20.76 9.37 -7.68
C ALA A 86 -20.46 8.52 -8.92
N GLU A 87 -19.19 8.29 -9.24
CA GLU A 87 -18.74 7.46 -10.37
C GLU A 87 -18.94 5.96 -10.10
N ALA A 88 -19.02 5.54 -8.83
CA ALA A 88 -19.24 4.16 -8.41
C ALA A 88 -20.73 3.77 -8.43
N GLY A 89 -21.46 4.17 -9.48
CA GLY A 89 -22.94 4.18 -9.50
C GLY A 89 -23.62 2.80 -9.41
N SER A 90 -22.90 1.71 -9.66
CA SER A 90 -23.42 0.34 -9.52
C SER A 90 -22.87 -0.41 -8.31
N ALA A 91 -22.10 0.27 -7.45
CA ALA A 91 -21.43 -0.32 -6.29
C ALA A 91 -22.37 -1.14 -5.38
N ILE A 92 -21.81 -2.16 -4.74
CA ILE A 92 -22.51 -2.95 -3.73
C ILE A 92 -22.37 -2.21 -2.40
N GLU A 93 -23.46 -1.76 -1.80
CA GLU A 93 -23.44 -1.12 -0.48
C GLU A 93 -23.64 -2.16 0.61
N VAL A 94 -22.79 -2.13 1.64
CA VAL A 94 -22.86 -3.01 2.82
C VAL A 94 -22.89 -2.14 4.07
N SER A 95 -23.87 -2.36 4.95
CA SER A 95 -23.95 -1.66 6.24
C SER A 95 -22.72 -1.95 7.10
N ALA A 96 -22.36 -1.02 7.98
CA ALA A 96 -21.19 -1.17 8.83
C ALA A 96 -21.27 -2.33 9.83
N THR A 97 -22.50 -2.77 10.15
CA THR A 97 -22.78 -3.86 11.09
C THR A 97 -22.88 -5.23 10.43
N ASP A 98 -22.94 -5.28 9.11
CA ASP A 98 -23.23 -6.50 8.38
C ASP A 98 -21.94 -7.24 7.99
N ASP A 99 -22.03 -8.56 7.87
CA ASP A 99 -20.97 -9.38 7.27
C ASP A 99 -21.04 -9.26 5.74
N PRO A 100 -20.01 -8.71 5.06
CA PRO A 100 -20.02 -8.58 3.62
C PRO A 100 -19.87 -9.94 2.90
N GLY A 101 -19.34 -10.99 3.54
CA GLY A 101 -18.97 -12.26 2.91
C GLY A 101 -20.06 -12.89 2.04
N PRO A 102 -21.27 -13.15 2.58
CA PRO A 102 -22.38 -13.73 1.82
C PRO A 102 -22.81 -12.88 0.62
N LEU A 103 -22.82 -11.54 0.77
CA LEU A 103 -23.22 -10.61 -0.28
C LEU A 103 -22.17 -10.57 -1.41
N LEU A 104 -20.89 -10.54 -1.05
CA LEU A 104 -19.77 -10.59 -2.00
C LEU A 104 -19.81 -11.88 -2.83
N ARG A 105 -20.11 -13.03 -2.21
CA ARG A 105 -20.28 -14.29 -2.94
C ARG A 105 -21.44 -14.26 -3.92
N SER A 106 -22.57 -13.70 -3.52
CA SER A 106 -23.72 -13.53 -4.41
C SER A 106 -23.36 -12.64 -5.61
N ALA A 107 -22.70 -11.52 -5.35
CA ALA A 107 -22.25 -10.59 -6.39
C ALA A 107 -21.24 -11.22 -7.35
N PHE A 108 -20.27 -11.97 -6.83
CA PHE A 108 -19.29 -12.67 -7.66
C PHE A 108 -19.94 -13.75 -8.53
N ALA A 109 -20.87 -14.53 -7.97
CA ALA A 109 -21.65 -15.48 -8.76
C ALA A 109 -22.46 -14.79 -9.87
N ALA A 110 -23.05 -13.61 -9.58
CA ALA A 110 -23.78 -12.81 -10.56
C ALA A 110 -22.87 -12.23 -11.66
N LEU A 111 -21.65 -11.80 -11.34
CA LEU A 111 -20.64 -11.37 -12.33
C LEU A 111 -20.26 -12.52 -13.27
N LEU A 112 -19.95 -13.69 -12.71
CA LEU A 112 -19.60 -14.88 -13.50
C LEU A 112 -20.75 -15.37 -14.39
N ALA A 113 -21.99 -15.24 -13.90
CA ALA A 113 -23.20 -15.55 -14.64
C ALA A 113 -23.62 -14.46 -15.65
N ARG A 114 -22.93 -13.30 -15.67
CA ARG A 114 -23.29 -12.10 -16.44
C ARG A 114 -24.71 -11.59 -16.15
N VAL A 115 -25.21 -11.87 -14.95
CA VAL A 115 -26.44 -11.28 -14.41
C VAL A 115 -26.15 -9.87 -13.90
N ARG A 116 -24.95 -9.68 -13.35
CA ARG A 116 -24.38 -8.37 -13.03
C ARG A 116 -23.40 -7.98 -14.12
N GLU A 117 -23.51 -6.75 -14.61
CA GLU A 117 -22.53 -6.18 -15.52
C GLU A 117 -21.23 -5.82 -14.79
N SER A 118 -20.11 -5.90 -15.51
CA SER A 118 -18.84 -5.41 -14.97
C SER A 118 -18.89 -3.88 -14.85
N GLU A 119 -18.28 -3.36 -13.79
CA GLU A 119 -18.15 -1.91 -13.63
C GLU A 119 -17.25 -1.31 -14.72
N PRO A 120 -17.62 -0.15 -15.31
CA PRO A 120 -16.80 0.58 -16.29
C PRO A 120 -15.60 1.24 -15.62
N ASP A 121 -14.65 1.79 -16.38
CA ASP A 121 -13.56 2.59 -15.82
C ASP A 121 -14.08 3.86 -15.13
N TRP A 122 -13.46 4.23 -13.99
CA TRP A 122 -13.78 5.45 -13.25
C TRP A 122 -12.97 6.65 -13.74
N LEU A 123 -11.78 6.40 -14.30
CA LEU A 123 -10.94 7.41 -14.93
C LEU A 123 -11.21 7.45 -16.45
N PRO A 124 -11.06 8.62 -17.08
CA PRO A 124 -11.09 8.70 -18.53
C PRO A 124 -9.92 7.90 -19.12
N ASP A 125 -10.12 7.34 -20.32
CA ASP A 125 -9.07 6.69 -21.10
C ASP A 125 -8.19 7.74 -21.80
N ASP A 126 -7.53 8.55 -20.99
CA ASP A 126 -6.58 9.58 -21.42
C ASP A 126 -5.15 9.15 -21.07
N PRO A 127 -4.16 9.43 -21.95
CA PRO A 127 -2.77 9.13 -21.64
C PRO A 127 -2.34 9.92 -20.38
N PRO A 128 -1.58 9.30 -19.45
CA PRO A 128 -1.25 9.92 -18.16
C PRO A 128 -0.32 11.14 -18.31
N ASN A 129 0.42 11.24 -19.40
CA ASN A 129 1.24 12.40 -19.75
C ASN A 129 0.86 12.87 -21.16
N PRO A 130 0.69 14.18 -21.38
CA PRO A 130 0.47 14.71 -22.72
C PRO A 130 1.70 14.42 -23.59
N TRP A 131 1.46 14.15 -24.87
CA TRP A 131 2.54 14.01 -25.84
C TRP A 131 3.26 15.35 -26.00
N GLN A 132 4.59 15.37 -25.84
CA GLN A 132 5.41 16.55 -26.09
C GLN A 132 5.99 16.50 -27.50
N GLY A 133 5.90 17.61 -28.24
CA GLY A 133 6.50 17.76 -29.58
C GLY A 133 5.61 17.34 -30.76
N GLU A 134 4.28 17.29 -30.58
CA GLU A 134 3.34 17.13 -31.69
C GLU A 134 3.27 18.43 -32.50
N GLY A 135 3.71 18.41 -33.76
CA GLY A 135 3.53 19.55 -34.67
C GLY A 135 2.08 19.71 -35.11
N ASP A 136 1.71 20.89 -35.61
CA ASP A 136 0.34 21.31 -36.00
C ASP A 136 -0.42 20.38 -36.97
N HIS A 137 0.20 19.32 -37.47
CA HIS A 137 -0.37 18.37 -38.43
C HIS A 137 -0.30 16.90 -37.97
N GLY A 138 -0.01 16.61 -36.70
CA GLY A 138 0.05 15.23 -36.18
C GLY A 138 1.16 14.39 -36.82
N GLN A 139 2.14 15.03 -37.46
CA GLN A 139 3.30 14.41 -38.08
C GLN A 139 4.54 14.82 -37.27
N GLY A 140 5.05 13.90 -36.45
CA GLY A 140 6.31 14.07 -35.72
C GLY A 140 7.50 14.21 -36.68
N GLY A 141 8.28 15.27 -36.48
CA GLY A 141 9.23 15.84 -37.43
C GLY A 141 10.45 14.96 -37.79
N LYS A 142 10.97 15.24 -38.98
CA LYS A 142 12.12 14.66 -39.69
C LYS A 142 13.21 14.10 -38.78
N GLY A 143 13.34 12.78 -38.80
CA GLY A 143 14.55 12.10 -38.36
C GLY A 143 15.78 12.49 -39.19
N MET A 144 16.92 12.17 -38.57
CA MET A 144 18.30 12.25 -39.04
C MET A 144 18.96 13.64 -38.87
N MET A 145 19.71 13.75 -37.75
CA MET A 145 20.70 14.79 -37.43
C MET A 145 20.14 16.12 -36.86
N GLY A 146 19.80 16.13 -35.57
CA GLY A 146 19.86 17.37 -34.75
C GLY A 146 18.54 18.05 -34.35
N GLY A 147 17.44 17.32 -34.19
CA GLY A 147 16.20 17.86 -33.58
C GLY A 147 16.06 17.53 -32.09
N THR A 148 15.27 18.34 -31.36
CA THR A 148 14.87 18.08 -29.96
C THR A 148 14.27 16.67 -29.86
N PRO A 149 14.76 15.80 -28.96
CA PRO A 149 14.29 14.43 -28.87
C PRO A 149 12.77 14.38 -28.61
N TYR A 150 12.07 13.63 -29.46
CA TYR A 150 10.65 13.29 -29.28
C TYR A 150 10.54 12.05 -28.39
N GLY A 151 9.52 12.02 -27.52
CA GLY A 151 9.23 10.88 -26.66
C GLY A 151 9.11 11.26 -25.19
N ARG A 152 8.98 10.25 -24.33
CA ARG A 152 9.03 10.48 -22.88
C ARG A 152 10.47 10.83 -22.49
N PRO A 153 10.70 11.81 -21.60
CA PRO A 153 12.04 12.11 -21.11
C PRO A 153 12.74 10.83 -20.64
N MET A 154 13.99 10.63 -21.03
CA MET A 154 14.80 9.56 -20.45
C MET A 154 15.01 9.86 -18.96
N ALA A 155 15.00 8.81 -18.13
CA ALA A 155 15.42 8.95 -16.75
C ALA A 155 16.88 9.44 -16.72
N MET A 156 17.15 10.44 -15.90
CA MET A 156 18.50 10.96 -15.73
C MET A 156 19.21 10.13 -14.66
N THR A 157 20.51 9.91 -14.87
CA THR A 157 21.37 9.32 -13.84
C THR A 157 21.70 10.37 -12.78
N ALA A 158 21.99 9.91 -11.56
CA ALA A 158 22.43 10.75 -10.45
C ALA A 158 23.57 10.04 -9.70
N ASP A 159 24.24 10.77 -8.82
CA ASP A 159 25.28 10.21 -7.96
C ASP A 159 24.68 9.13 -7.04
N ASP A 160 25.34 7.96 -6.98
CA ASP A 160 24.91 6.84 -6.15
C ASP A 160 25.48 6.94 -4.71
N LEU A 161 24.67 6.54 -3.72
CA LEU A 161 25.02 6.58 -2.29
C LEU A 161 25.96 5.47 -1.81
N ARG A 162 26.13 4.37 -2.55
CA ARG A 162 26.85 3.16 -2.09
C ARG A 162 28.20 2.96 -2.77
N ASP A 163 28.20 2.74 -4.08
CA ASP A 163 29.34 2.27 -4.86
C ASP A 163 29.73 3.20 -6.01
N GLY A 164 28.94 4.26 -6.25
CA GLY A 164 29.21 5.27 -7.26
C GLY A 164 28.79 4.86 -8.67
N LEU A 165 28.03 3.77 -8.82
CA LEU A 165 27.43 3.39 -10.10
C LEU A 165 26.22 4.28 -10.41
N ALA A 166 26.40 5.26 -11.28
CA ALA A 166 25.33 6.17 -11.69
C ALA A 166 24.25 5.43 -12.53
N LEU A 167 23.20 4.96 -11.85
CA LEU A 167 22.02 4.33 -12.45
C LEU A 167 20.90 5.36 -12.68
N ASP A 168 19.95 5.00 -13.55
CA ASP A 168 18.74 5.78 -13.81
C ASP A 168 17.97 6.01 -12.50
N SER A 169 17.64 7.27 -12.23
CA SER A 169 16.79 7.63 -11.10
C SER A 169 15.31 7.46 -11.47
N PHE A 170 14.54 6.84 -10.58
CA PHE A 170 13.11 6.61 -10.76
C PHE A 170 12.34 7.06 -9.51
N THR A 171 11.55 8.13 -9.67
CA THR A 171 10.68 8.65 -8.61
C THR A 171 9.25 8.17 -8.81
N PHE A 172 8.64 7.64 -7.75
CA PHE A 172 7.25 7.21 -7.75
C PHE A 172 6.64 7.28 -6.36
N THR A 173 5.30 7.34 -6.32
CA THR A 173 4.53 7.20 -5.08
C THR A 173 4.04 5.76 -4.93
N ILE A 174 4.25 5.18 -3.75
CA ILE A 174 3.69 3.89 -3.35
C ILE A 174 2.74 4.08 -2.17
N GLY A 175 1.66 3.29 -2.11
CA GLY A 175 0.56 3.48 -1.17
C GLY A 175 -0.57 4.34 -1.76
N PRO A 176 -1.64 4.64 -0.99
CA PRO A 176 -1.90 4.26 0.42
C PRO A 176 -2.42 2.83 0.60
N PHE A 177 -2.69 2.11 -0.51
CA PHE A 177 -3.30 0.78 -0.53
C PHE A 177 -2.31 -0.35 -0.84
N TYR A 178 -1.01 -0.09 -0.83
CA TYR A 178 -0.01 -1.13 -1.11
C TYR A 178 0.06 -2.11 0.06
N PRO A 179 -0.21 -3.43 -0.12
CA PRO A 179 -0.41 -4.35 1.00
C PRO A 179 0.80 -4.58 1.91
N SER A 180 2.01 -4.30 1.41
CA SER A 180 3.23 -4.39 2.21
C SER A 180 3.50 -3.13 3.05
N LEU A 181 2.66 -2.08 2.94
CA LEU A 181 2.71 -0.89 3.79
C LEU A 181 1.52 -0.86 4.76
N PRO A 182 1.62 -0.13 5.89
CA PRO A 182 0.48 0.10 6.76
C PRO A 182 -0.63 0.80 5.98
N PRO A 183 -1.91 0.46 6.22
CA PRO A 183 -3.01 1.14 5.58
C PRO A 183 -2.92 2.65 5.74
N GLY A 184 -3.06 3.37 4.62
CA GLY A 184 -2.95 4.83 4.58
C GLY A 184 -1.56 5.38 4.32
N LEU A 185 -0.49 4.64 4.63
CA LEU A 185 0.86 5.16 4.44
C LEU A 185 1.13 5.27 2.94
N ALA A 186 1.46 6.48 2.48
CA ALA A 186 1.95 6.71 1.14
C ALA A 186 3.32 7.39 1.19
N LEU A 187 4.27 6.81 0.47
CA LEU A 187 5.64 7.30 0.37
C LEU A 187 5.94 7.67 -1.07
N GLU A 188 6.54 8.84 -1.27
CA GLU A 188 7.24 9.17 -2.50
C GLU A 188 8.69 8.77 -2.33
N LEU A 189 9.20 7.99 -3.27
CA LEU A 189 10.51 7.39 -3.21
C LEU A 189 11.25 7.67 -4.50
N THR A 190 12.53 7.93 -4.40
CA THR A 190 13.45 7.93 -5.53
C THR A 190 14.36 6.72 -5.38
N LEU A 191 14.34 5.83 -6.37
CA LEU A 191 15.20 4.66 -6.44
C LEU A 191 16.29 4.84 -7.50
N GLN A 192 17.44 4.22 -7.26
CA GLN A 192 18.43 3.89 -8.28
C GLN A 192 18.73 2.40 -8.18
N GLY A 193 18.33 1.64 -9.20
CA GLY A 193 18.23 0.18 -9.05
C GLY A 193 17.20 -0.16 -7.97
N ASP A 194 17.63 -0.91 -6.95
CA ASP A 194 16.84 -1.26 -5.77
C ASP A 194 17.14 -0.40 -4.54
N VAL A 195 18.09 0.53 -4.62
CA VAL A 195 18.53 1.38 -3.50
C VAL A 195 17.67 2.63 -3.42
N ILE A 196 17.16 2.93 -2.22
CA ILE A 196 16.44 4.17 -1.93
C ILE A 196 17.43 5.32 -1.81
N GLN A 197 17.27 6.33 -2.67
CA GLN A 197 18.05 7.57 -2.65
C GLN A 197 17.39 8.61 -1.74
N SER A 198 16.07 8.75 -1.84
CA SER A 198 15.29 9.67 -1.00
C SER A 198 13.91 9.10 -0.73
N ALA A 199 13.33 9.52 0.40
CA ALA A 199 11.98 9.17 0.77
C ALA A 199 11.26 10.38 1.39
N ARG A 200 9.99 10.54 1.01
CA ARG A 200 9.09 11.57 1.55
C ARG A 200 7.77 10.94 1.96
N VAL A 201 7.24 11.35 3.12
CA VAL A 201 5.89 10.96 3.54
C VAL A 201 4.87 11.84 2.82
N VAL A 202 4.18 11.25 1.84
CA VAL A 202 3.07 11.91 1.15
C VAL A 202 1.81 11.86 2.00
N ARG A 203 1.55 10.71 2.63
CA ARG A 203 0.41 10.51 3.53
C ARG A 203 0.82 9.65 4.73
N PRO A 204 0.42 10.03 5.96
CA PRO A 204 0.71 9.23 7.15
C PRO A 204 -0.13 7.94 7.15
N PRO A 205 0.25 6.91 7.92
CA PRO A 205 -0.62 5.77 8.18
C PRO A 205 -1.96 6.21 8.77
N LEU A 206 -3.03 5.48 8.45
CA LEU A 206 -4.35 5.71 9.07
C LEU A 206 -4.29 5.42 10.57
N ASP A 207 -5.06 6.15 11.37
CA ASP A 207 -5.26 5.78 12.77
C ASP A 207 -6.05 4.45 12.83
N PRO A 208 -5.51 3.41 13.50
CA PRO A 208 -6.18 2.12 13.60
C PRO A 208 -7.40 2.15 14.52
N GLY A 209 -7.56 3.19 15.36
CA GLY A 209 -8.59 3.28 16.40
C GLY A 209 -8.17 2.66 17.74
N GLU A 210 -8.87 3.02 18.82
CA GLU A 210 -8.49 2.70 20.21
C GLU A 210 -8.47 1.18 20.50
N ASP A 211 -9.39 0.41 19.91
CA ASP A 211 -9.55 -1.03 20.19
C ASP A 211 -8.81 -1.95 19.20
N ALA A 212 -7.98 -1.41 18.31
CA ALA A 212 -7.39 -2.17 17.21
C ALA A 212 -5.97 -2.70 17.49
N ALA A 213 -5.41 -2.52 18.69
CA ALA A 213 -4.00 -2.83 18.97
C ALA A 213 -3.62 -4.30 18.67
N GLY A 214 -4.45 -5.25 19.10
CA GLY A 214 -4.25 -6.68 18.84
C GLY A 214 -4.38 -7.03 17.35
N ALA A 215 -5.35 -6.44 16.66
CA ALA A 215 -5.53 -6.53 15.20
C ALA A 215 -4.30 -6.00 14.44
N CYS A 216 -3.83 -4.80 14.78
CA CYS A 216 -2.64 -4.20 14.20
C CYS A 216 -1.42 -5.10 14.31
N ARG A 217 -1.20 -5.71 15.48
CA ARG A 217 -0.01 -6.51 15.74
C ARG A 217 0.02 -7.78 14.90
N SER A 218 -1.09 -8.53 14.87
CA SER A 218 -1.23 -9.73 14.03
C SER A 218 -1.02 -9.40 12.55
N MET A 219 -1.63 -8.32 12.05
CA MET A 219 -1.44 -7.89 10.65
C MET A 219 -0.01 -7.41 10.35
N THR A 220 0.65 -6.75 11.30
CA THR A 220 2.04 -6.29 11.13
C THR A 220 3.01 -7.46 11.12
N VAL A 221 2.83 -8.44 12.01
CA VAL A 221 3.60 -9.69 11.99
C VAL A 221 3.32 -10.47 10.70
N GLY A 222 2.06 -10.54 10.25
CA GLY A 222 1.67 -11.16 8.98
C GLY A 222 2.41 -10.56 7.78
N ARG A 223 2.45 -9.22 7.68
CA ARG A 223 3.20 -8.50 6.63
C ARG A 223 4.70 -8.81 6.68
N MET A 224 5.32 -8.79 7.85
CA MET A 224 6.73 -9.18 8.01
C MET A 224 6.99 -10.61 7.55
N LEU A 225 6.11 -11.55 7.90
CA LEU A 225 6.23 -12.95 7.47
C LEU A 225 6.08 -13.10 5.95
N ARG A 226 5.21 -12.31 5.30
CA ARG A 226 5.10 -12.25 3.83
C ARG A 226 6.39 -11.73 3.17
N LEU A 227 6.98 -10.68 3.71
CA LEU A 227 8.26 -10.14 3.22
C LEU A 227 9.41 -11.14 3.35
N LEU A 228 9.29 -12.07 4.29
CA LEU A 228 10.23 -13.19 4.49
C LEU A 228 9.81 -14.46 3.72
N GLU A 229 8.85 -14.36 2.80
CA GLU A 229 8.34 -15.46 1.96
C GLU A 229 7.70 -16.62 2.76
N LEU A 230 7.13 -16.31 3.93
CA LEU A 230 6.46 -17.25 4.82
C LEU A 230 4.93 -17.11 4.76
N ASP A 231 4.34 -17.10 3.56
CA ASP A 231 2.90 -16.83 3.33
C ASP A 231 1.95 -17.70 4.15
N ALA A 232 2.29 -18.98 4.35
CA ALA A 232 1.46 -19.88 5.15
C ALA A 232 1.41 -19.47 6.62
N LEU A 233 2.51 -18.95 7.17
CA LEU A 233 2.54 -18.41 8.53
C LEU A 233 1.89 -17.04 8.60
N ALA A 234 2.06 -16.20 7.57
CA ALA A 234 1.39 -14.91 7.47
C ALA A 234 -0.14 -15.07 7.53
N ARG A 235 -0.72 -15.93 6.68
CA ARG A 235 -2.16 -16.23 6.68
C ARG A 235 -2.67 -16.76 8.01
N ARG A 236 -1.91 -17.67 8.65
CA ARG A 236 -2.26 -18.16 9.99
C ARG A 236 -2.20 -17.05 11.04
N CYS A 237 -1.24 -16.13 10.93
CA CYS A 237 -1.10 -15.02 11.85
C CYS A 237 -2.25 -14.03 11.72
N GLU A 238 -2.71 -13.75 10.51
CA GLU A 238 -3.85 -12.85 10.24
C GLU A 238 -5.18 -13.47 10.70
N ALA A 239 -5.35 -14.79 10.54
CA ALA A 239 -6.57 -15.52 10.87
C ALA A 239 -6.66 -16.05 12.31
N VAL A 240 -5.57 -16.05 13.10
CA VAL A 240 -5.59 -16.59 14.47
C VAL A 240 -6.54 -15.78 15.35
N PRO A 241 -7.48 -16.37 16.10
CA PRO A 241 -8.23 -15.64 17.12
C PRO A 241 -7.27 -15.15 18.20
N VAL A 242 -7.22 -13.84 18.46
CA VAL A 242 -6.23 -13.27 19.41
C VAL A 242 -6.56 -13.63 20.86
N GLU A 243 -7.80 -14.02 21.13
CA GLU A 243 -8.31 -14.44 22.43
C GLU A 243 -7.92 -15.90 22.74
N ASP A 244 -7.64 -16.71 21.72
CA ASP A 244 -7.23 -18.11 21.86
C ASP A 244 -5.72 -18.19 22.16
N ARG A 245 -5.39 -18.22 23.46
CA ARG A 245 -4.01 -18.27 23.94
C ARG A 245 -3.25 -19.50 23.46
N ASP A 246 -3.90 -20.64 23.31
CA ASP A 246 -3.22 -21.88 22.89
C ASP A 246 -2.89 -21.84 21.39
N ALA A 247 -3.82 -21.34 20.57
CA ALA A 247 -3.57 -21.10 19.16
C ALA A 247 -2.44 -20.07 18.95
N VAL A 248 -2.47 -18.96 19.70
CA VAL A 248 -1.42 -17.93 19.67
C VAL A 248 -0.06 -18.49 20.10
N ASN A 249 0.00 -19.26 21.18
CA ASN A 249 1.24 -19.90 21.64
C ASN A 249 1.75 -20.96 20.66
N GLY A 250 0.85 -21.68 20.00
CA GLY A 250 1.17 -22.51 18.84
C GLY A 250 1.88 -21.69 17.76
N LEU A 251 1.23 -20.62 17.29
CA LEU A 251 1.77 -19.74 16.25
C LEU A 251 3.14 -19.16 16.59
N LYS A 252 3.33 -18.65 17.83
CA LYS A 252 4.63 -18.15 18.31
C LYS A 252 5.74 -19.19 18.15
N ARG A 253 5.46 -20.46 18.50
CA ARG A 253 6.42 -21.57 18.33
C ARG A 253 6.74 -21.85 16.86
N TRP A 254 5.73 -21.86 15.99
CA TRP A 254 5.94 -22.07 14.55
C TRP A 254 6.78 -20.95 13.92
N ILE A 255 6.53 -19.68 14.29
CA ILE A 255 7.34 -18.54 13.84
C ILE A 255 8.77 -18.64 14.38
N GLY A 256 8.94 -19.02 15.65
CA GLY A 256 10.28 -19.23 16.23
C GLY A 256 11.08 -20.33 15.53
N ALA A 257 10.39 -21.41 15.12
CA ALA A 257 11.01 -22.54 14.42
C ALA A 257 11.33 -22.27 12.94
N SER A 258 10.69 -21.27 12.31
CA SER A 258 10.88 -20.96 10.88
C SER A 258 12.15 -20.17 10.56
N CYS A 259 12.95 -19.83 11.57
CA CYS A 259 14.12 -18.95 11.42
C CYS A 259 13.80 -17.53 10.93
N ALA A 260 12.54 -17.09 10.93
CA ALA A 260 12.12 -15.75 10.45
C ALA A 260 12.96 -14.61 11.05
N MET A 261 13.21 -14.62 12.36
CA MET A 261 14.03 -13.60 13.02
C MET A 261 15.49 -13.63 12.57
N ARG A 262 16.03 -14.79 12.18
CA ARG A 262 17.43 -14.91 11.75
C ARG A 262 17.64 -14.40 10.33
N ALA A 263 16.60 -14.43 9.50
CA ALA A 263 16.63 -13.95 8.13
C ALA A 263 16.76 -12.42 8.02
N ILE A 264 16.26 -11.67 9.01
CA ILE A 264 16.38 -10.20 9.05
C ILE A 264 17.82 -9.81 9.43
N PRO A 265 18.60 -9.06 8.63
CA PRO A 265 19.98 -8.67 8.97
C PRO A 265 20.12 -7.98 10.33
N LYS A 266 21.25 -8.20 11.02
CA LYS A 266 21.56 -7.49 12.28
C LYS A 266 21.88 -6.02 11.98
N GLY A 267 21.38 -5.12 12.83
CA GLY A 267 21.64 -3.69 12.70
C GLY A 267 20.80 -2.97 11.64
N LEU A 268 19.90 -3.66 10.96
CA LEU A 268 19.01 -3.06 9.97
C LEU A 268 18.04 -2.06 10.63
N GLY A 269 17.98 -0.83 10.14
CA GLY A 269 17.06 0.21 10.62
C GLY A 269 17.19 0.49 12.12
N ARG A 270 18.43 0.69 12.60
CA ARG A 270 18.69 1.01 14.01
C ARG A 270 18.04 2.33 14.42
N LEU A 271 17.24 2.29 15.46
CA LEU A 271 16.65 3.48 16.10
C LEU A 271 16.56 3.24 17.60
N ALA A 272 16.98 4.21 18.41
CA ALA A 272 16.94 4.14 19.88
C ALA A 272 17.59 2.86 20.47
N GLY A 273 18.65 2.35 19.84
CA GLY A 273 19.38 1.15 20.27
C GLY A 273 18.83 -0.18 19.75
N ASP A 274 17.64 -0.20 19.13
CA ASP A 274 17.01 -1.40 18.58
C ASP A 274 17.09 -1.45 17.05
N ASP A 275 17.24 -2.65 16.49
CA ASP A 275 17.14 -2.91 15.05
C ASP A 275 15.81 -3.59 14.67
N ALA A 276 15.56 -3.71 13.36
CA ALA A 276 14.34 -4.32 12.83
C ALA A 276 14.12 -5.75 13.35
N ARG A 277 15.20 -6.52 13.52
CA ARG A 277 15.17 -7.89 14.06
C ARG A 277 14.70 -7.91 15.51
N ALA A 278 15.25 -7.06 16.36
CA ALA A 278 14.87 -6.95 17.77
C ALA A 278 13.41 -6.52 17.92
N ARG A 279 12.98 -5.51 17.15
CA ARG A 279 11.59 -5.05 17.14
C ARG A 279 10.62 -6.16 16.71
N PHE A 280 10.91 -6.86 15.62
CA PHE A 280 10.10 -7.98 15.15
C PHE A 280 10.02 -9.13 16.18
N THR A 281 11.14 -9.47 16.81
CA THR A 281 11.20 -10.52 17.83
C THR A 281 10.28 -10.19 19.02
N ARG A 282 10.31 -8.95 19.51
CA ARG A 282 9.39 -8.50 20.56
C ARG A 282 7.94 -8.49 20.11
N MET A 283 7.68 -8.08 18.86
CA MET A 283 6.33 -8.06 18.30
C MET A 283 5.70 -9.45 18.24
N VAL A 284 6.48 -10.48 17.86
CA VAL A 284 6.05 -11.88 17.88
C VAL A 284 5.82 -12.36 19.33
N ALA A 285 6.71 -12.01 20.26
CA ALA A 285 6.56 -12.36 21.67
C ALA A 285 5.27 -11.78 22.27
N ALA A 286 4.86 -10.58 21.84
CA ALA A 286 3.68 -9.86 22.29
C ALA A 286 2.38 -10.21 21.53
N LEU A 287 2.38 -11.19 20.62
CA LEU A 287 1.14 -11.65 19.98
C LEU A 287 0.13 -12.14 21.05
N GLY A 288 -1.12 -11.69 20.95
CA GLY A 288 -2.18 -11.99 21.93
C GLY A 288 -2.22 -11.06 23.15
N ASP A 289 -1.25 -10.15 23.30
CA ASP A 289 -1.23 -9.17 24.39
C ASP A 289 -1.93 -7.86 23.97
N ALA A 290 -2.78 -7.34 24.85
CA ALA A 290 -3.56 -6.11 24.62
C ALA A 290 -2.69 -4.85 24.59
N GLU A 291 -1.59 -4.82 25.34
CA GLU A 291 -0.71 -3.65 25.40
C GLU A 291 0.42 -3.72 24.38
N ALA A 292 0.61 -2.63 23.62
CA ALA A 292 1.87 -2.39 22.92
C ALA A 292 2.72 -1.46 23.77
N SER A 293 3.84 -1.95 24.29
CA SER A 293 4.91 -1.03 24.70
C SER A 293 5.37 -0.26 23.47
N SER A 294 5.14 1.05 23.46
CA SER A 294 5.65 1.99 22.47
C SER A 294 7.17 1.95 22.48
N ILE A 295 7.80 1.77 21.32
CA ILE A 295 9.27 1.75 21.21
C ILE A 295 9.79 3.09 20.71
N ALA A 296 8.95 3.91 20.06
CA ALA A 296 9.33 5.25 19.63
C ALA A 296 9.65 6.11 20.85
N GLY A 297 10.93 6.13 21.25
CA GLY A 297 11.49 7.25 21.98
C GLY A 297 11.41 8.50 21.10
N PRO A 298 11.36 9.70 21.71
CA PRO A 298 11.24 10.94 20.95
C PRO A 298 12.44 11.11 20.00
N GLY A 299 12.17 11.52 18.74
CA GLY A 299 13.16 12.21 17.89
C GLY A 299 13.62 11.55 16.59
N GLY A 300 13.06 10.41 16.15
CA GLY A 300 13.38 9.84 14.82
C GLY A 300 12.26 10.05 13.81
N ARG A 301 12.59 10.22 12.52
CA ARG A 301 11.61 10.16 11.42
C ARG A 301 11.79 8.88 10.62
N LEU A 302 10.70 8.32 10.10
CA LEU A 302 10.75 7.11 9.27
C LEU A 302 11.63 7.33 8.04
N VAL A 303 11.49 8.48 7.38
CA VAL A 303 12.22 8.81 6.15
C VAL A 303 13.72 8.91 6.35
N ASP A 304 14.20 9.22 7.56
CA ASP A 304 15.63 9.29 7.87
C ASP A 304 16.27 7.88 7.92
N LEU A 305 15.46 6.82 8.00
CA LEU A 305 15.91 5.43 8.09
C LEU A 305 15.97 4.72 6.72
N LEU A 306 15.45 5.33 5.65
CA LEU A 306 15.26 4.66 4.35
C LEU A 306 16.40 4.86 3.35
N PRO A 307 17.01 6.07 3.21
CA PRO A 307 18.11 6.27 2.28
C PRO A 307 19.27 5.29 2.49
N GLY A 308 19.79 4.75 1.39
CA GLY A 308 20.87 3.76 1.37
C GLY A 308 20.42 2.32 1.61
N LEU A 309 19.16 2.07 1.98
CA LEU A 309 18.61 0.72 2.07
C LEU A 309 18.16 0.20 0.71
N GLU A 310 18.28 -1.11 0.50
CA GLU A 310 17.59 -1.79 -0.59
C GLU A 310 16.06 -1.81 -0.33
N TRP A 311 15.28 -1.92 -1.40
CA TRP A 311 13.81 -1.90 -1.35
C TRP A 311 13.24 -2.92 -0.35
N ASN A 312 13.77 -4.14 -0.33
CA ASN A 312 13.34 -5.20 0.59
C ASN A 312 13.69 -4.88 2.05
N GLU A 313 14.88 -4.32 2.31
CA GLU A 313 15.37 -3.90 3.61
C GLU A 313 14.50 -2.77 4.17
N ALA A 314 14.17 -1.79 3.34
CA ALA A 314 13.27 -0.70 3.69
C ALA A 314 11.88 -1.21 4.10
N LEU A 315 11.31 -2.16 3.36
CA LEU A 315 10.03 -2.77 3.72
C LEU A 315 10.10 -3.52 5.07
N LEU A 316 11.21 -4.22 5.35
CA LEU A 316 11.43 -4.86 6.66
C LEU A 316 11.56 -3.81 7.78
N VAL A 317 12.24 -2.69 7.54
CA VAL A 317 12.35 -1.59 8.52
C VAL A 317 10.98 -1.00 8.81
N ILE A 318 10.20 -0.63 7.79
CA ILE A 318 8.86 -0.06 7.93
C ILE A 318 7.95 -1.00 8.74
N ASN A 319 7.90 -2.28 8.37
CA ASN A 319 7.01 -3.25 9.02
C ASN A 319 7.54 -3.78 10.36
N SER A 320 8.75 -3.40 10.78
CA SER A 320 9.26 -3.72 12.11
C SER A 320 8.72 -2.82 13.22
N PHE A 321 8.16 -1.65 12.86
CA PHE A 321 7.53 -0.74 13.82
C PHE A 321 6.08 -1.14 14.10
N SER A 322 5.60 -0.86 15.31
CA SER A 322 4.17 -0.98 15.56
C SER A 322 3.41 0.07 14.75
N HIS A 323 2.14 -0.20 14.44
CA HIS A 323 1.32 0.75 13.69
C HIS A 323 1.24 2.12 14.39
N ARG A 324 1.17 2.13 15.73
CA ARG A 324 1.20 3.35 16.55
C ARG A 324 2.55 4.09 16.45
N ASP A 325 3.67 3.37 16.49
CA ASP A 325 4.99 3.99 16.30
C ASP A 325 5.09 4.62 14.90
N LEU A 326 4.55 3.97 13.86
CA LEU A 326 4.59 4.51 12.48
C LEU A 326 3.79 5.79 12.33
N VAL A 327 2.62 5.90 12.98
CA VAL A 327 1.86 7.15 13.01
C VAL A 327 2.69 8.30 13.59
N ALA A 328 3.50 8.03 14.61
CA ALA A 328 4.38 9.03 15.22
C ALA A 328 5.64 9.34 14.39
N LEU A 329 6.24 8.32 13.74
CA LEU A 329 7.49 8.44 12.99
C LEU A 329 7.30 8.98 11.56
N ALA A 330 6.09 8.89 10.99
CA ALA A 330 5.80 9.30 9.62
C ALA A 330 4.72 10.40 9.57
N PRO A 331 4.94 11.58 10.19
CA PRO A 331 4.05 12.72 9.97
C PRO A 331 4.16 13.17 8.51
N ARG A 332 3.06 13.71 7.97
CA ARG A 332 3.06 14.30 6.63
C ARG A 332 4.10 15.41 6.56
N GLU A 333 4.89 15.43 5.49
CA GLU A 333 5.75 16.56 5.20
C GLU A 333 4.90 17.68 4.59
N MET A 334 4.78 18.80 5.30
CA MET A 334 4.25 20.03 4.71
C MET A 334 5.26 20.50 3.66
N GLU A 335 4.80 20.80 2.46
CA GLU A 335 5.62 21.52 1.48
C GLU A 335 6.03 22.83 2.14
N GLN A 336 7.34 23.04 2.30
CA GLN A 336 7.82 24.38 2.59
C GLN A 336 7.44 25.20 1.36
N GLU A 337 6.48 26.12 1.52
CA GLU A 337 6.31 27.21 0.58
C GLU A 337 7.71 27.82 0.43
N GLU A 338 8.31 27.67 -0.76
CA GLU A 338 9.55 28.38 -1.08
C GLU A 338 9.24 29.86 -0.89
N ASP A 339 9.73 30.43 0.22
CA ASP A 339 9.76 31.86 0.45
C ASP A 339 10.36 32.48 -0.82
N SER A 340 9.52 33.24 -1.53
CA SER A 340 9.90 34.03 -2.68
C SER A 340 10.82 35.18 -2.24
N GLU A 341 12.04 34.87 -1.81
CA GLU A 341 13.12 35.85 -1.67
C GLU A 341 13.79 36.00 -3.03
N GLY A 342 13.17 36.82 -3.88
CA GLY A 342 13.67 37.13 -5.22
C GLY A 342 13.15 38.45 -5.74
N SER A 343 13.18 39.52 -4.94
CA SER A 343 12.91 40.88 -5.41
C SER A 343 13.62 41.94 -4.56
N ALA A 344 14.94 41.87 -4.51
CA ALA A 344 15.76 42.97 -4.02
C ALA A 344 17.08 43.03 -4.78
N GLU A 345 17.05 43.42 -6.06
CA GLU A 345 18.17 44.14 -6.67
C GLU A 345 17.76 44.77 -8.01
N GLN A 346 18.39 45.91 -8.32
CA GLN A 346 18.28 46.74 -9.52
C GLN A 346 17.17 47.82 -9.56
N ARG A 347 17.35 48.85 -8.73
CA ARG A 347 17.21 50.25 -9.20
C ARG A 347 18.30 51.14 -8.61
N GLU A 348 19.53 50.97 -9.11
CA GLU A 348 20.53 52.05 -9.07
C GLU A 348 21.24 52.14 -10.43
N GLY A 349 21.18 53.33 -11.01
CA GLY A 349 22.22 53.85 -11.92
C GLY A 349 22.09 53.56 -13.41
N HIS A 350 21.41 54.45 -14.14
CA HIS A 350 22.10 55.28 -15.15
C HIS A 350 21.23 56.47 -15.55
N GLY A 351 21.72 57.68 -15.27
CA GLY A 351 21.33 58.88 -15.97
C GLY A 351 22.18 59.08 -17.23
N ILE A 352 21.59 59.70 -18.25
CA ILE A 352 21.98 60.96 -18.91
C ILE A 352 20.79 61.39 -19.76
#